data_AF-A0A2N9NEF2-F1
#
_entry.id   AF-A0A2N9NEF2-F1
#
_cell.length_a   1.000
_cell.length_b   1.000
_cell.length_c   1.000
_cell.angle_alpha   90.00
_cell.angle_beta   90.00
_cell.angle_gamma   90.00
#
_symmetry.space_group_name_H-M   'P 1'
#
loop_
_entity.id
_entity.type
_entity.pdbx_description
1 polymer ?
#
loop_
_entity_poly.entity_id
_entity_poly.type
_entity_poly.pdbx_seq_one_letter_code
_entity_poly.pdbx_strand_id
1 'polypeptide(L)'
;MDADPKSSAKGHEERDANAAWIVAIIIFLFVFGLSIHGILAGFLGGLKRMPPPTDAWRPAGRVGRVGPSLPPEPRLQVSAPADLQAFRAREEMELHSYGWINRTSGVVRIPIERAMELVLQEGLPTRSATNRNQRGPSTYQLMLQRPEHRESEIKGEK
;
A
#
# COMPACT_ATOMS: atom_id res chain seq x y z
N MET A 1 -65.81 -5.62 -65.60
CA MET A 1 -64.95 -5.50 -66.80
C MET A 1 -64.20 -4.17 -66.67
N ASP A 2 -63.52 -3.93 -65.55
CA ASP A 2 -62.25 -4.54 -65.11
C ASP A 2 -61.07 -3.91 -65.85
N ALA A 3 -60.56 -2.83 -65.26
CA ALA A 3 -59.23 -2.34 -65.55
C ALA A 3 -58.59 -1.95 -64.19
N ASP A 4 -57.76 -2.84 -63.66
CA ASP A 4 -56.80 -2.53 -62.59
C ASP A 4 -55.45 -3.14 -63.00
N PRO A 5 -54.32 -2.40 -62.88
CA PRO A 5 -53.10 -2.68 -63.64
C PRO A 5 -52.03 -3.46 -62.86
N LYS A 6 -51.25 -4.22 -63.63
CA LYS A 6 -49.78 -4.40 -63.54
C LYS A 6 -49.16 -4.78 -62.18
N SER A 7 -48.79 -6.06 -62.12
CA SER A 7 -47.43 -6.58 -61.88
C SER A 7 -46.50 -5.89 -60.86
N SER A 8 -46.06 -6.70 -59.89
CA SER A 8 -44.67 -6.84 -59.42
C SER A 8 -43.92 -5.58 -59.00
N ALA A 9 -43.77 -5.41 -57.68
CA ALA A 9 -42.65 -4.65 -57.12
C ALA A 9 -41.97 -5.47 -56.01
N LYS A 10 -41.24 -6.50 -56.44
CA LYS A 10 -40.07 -6.98 -55.71
C LYS A 10 -38.94 -6.01 -56.03
N GLY A 11 -38.47 -5.29 -55.03
CA GLY A 11 -37.36 -4.36 -55.19
C GLY A 11 -36.90 -3.89 -53.82
N HIS A 12 -35.96 -4.63 -53.23
CA HIS A 12 -35.10 -4.02 -52.22
C HIS A 12 -34.28 -2.95 -52.95
N GLU A 13 -34.20 -1.74 -52.38
CA GLU A 13 -33.39 -0.66 -52.95
C GLU A 13 -31.92 -1.07 -52.97
N GLU A 14 -31.44 -1.51 -54.15
CA GLU A 14 -30.03 -1.56 -54.50
C GLU A 14 -29.53 -0.13 -54.73
N ARG A 15 -29.52 0.68 -53.68
CA ARG A 15 -28.58 1.80 -53.63
C ARG A 15 -27.28 1.21 -53.15
N ASP A 16 -26.54 0.65 -54.11
CA ASP A 16 -25.16 0.21 -53.95
C ASP A 16 -24.42 1.25 -53.13
N ALA A 17 -23.99 0.86 -51.92
CA ALA A 17 -23.23 1.74 -51.07
C ALA A 17 -22.04 2.26 -51.88
N ASN A 18 -21.94 3.58 -52.01
CA ASN A 18 -20.96 4.19 -52.92
C ASN A 18 -19.55 3.75 -52.51
N ALA A 19 -18.95 2.87 -53.30
CA ALA A 19 -17.65 2.27 -52.99
C ALA A 19 -16.56 3.34 -52.85
N ALA A 20 -16.65 4.44 -53.60
CA ALA A 20 -15.73 5.56 -53.48
C ALA A 20 -15.84 6.24 -52.10
N TRP A 21 -17.04 6.32 -51.53
CA TRP A 21 -17.24 6.85 -50.18
C TRP A 21 -16.67 5.89 -49.13
N ILE A 22 -16.91 4.58 -49.26
CA ILE A 22 -16.36 3.59 -48.33
C ILE A 22 -14.82 3.65 -48.33
N VAL A 23 -14.20 3.70 -49.51
CA VAL A 23 -12.74 3.85 -49.64
C VAL A 23 -12.26 5.17 -49.03
N ALA A 24 -12.98 6.27 -49.26
CA ALA A 24 -12.64 7.56 -48.65
C ALA A 24 -12.70 7.52 -47.11
N ILE A 25 -13.67 6.82 -46.52
CA ILE A 25 -13.76 6.62 -45.06
C ILE A 25 -12.58 5.80 -44.55
N ILE A 26 -12.19 4.72 -45.25
CA ILE A 26 -11.05 3.88 -44.84
C ILE A 26 -9.76 4.71 -44.87
N ILE A 27 -9.52 5.46 -45.95
CA ILE A 27 -8.37 6.35 -46.07
C ILE A 27 -8.39 7.41 -44.97
N PHE A 28 -9.55 8.03 -44.72
CA PHE A 28 -9.72 9.00 -43.65
C PHE A 28 -9.38 8.40 -42.28
N LEU A 29 -9.93 7.24 -41.93
CA LEU A 29 -9.66 6.57 -40.66
C LEU A 29 -8.18 6.20 -40.51
N PHE A 30 -7.54 5.77 -41.60
CA PHE A 30 -6.12 5.44 -41.60
C PHE A 30 -5.25 6.67 -41.35
N VAL A 31 -5.50 7.77 -42.08
CA VAL A 31 -4.81 9.05 -41.90
C VAL A 31 -5.08 9.61 -40.50
N PHE A 32 -6.31 9.52 -40.01
CA PHE A 32 -6.69 9.96 -38.67
C PHE A 32 -5.96 9.15 -37.59
N GLY A 33 -5.92 7.82 -37.71
CA GLY A 33 -5.17 6.96 -36.81
C GLY A 33 -3.68 7.28 -36.80
N LEU A 34 -3.07 7.47 -37.97
CA LEU A 34 -1.68 7.90 -38.09
C LEU A 34 -1.45 9.29 -37.46
N SER A 35 -2.38 10.21 -37.64
CA SER A 35 -2.28 11.55 -37.06
C SER A 35 -2.28 11.50 -35.52
N ILE A 36 -3.14 10.66 -34.91
CA ILE A 36 -3.17 10.46 -33.45
C ILE A 36 -1.82 9.89 -32.97
N HIS A 37 -1.29 8.89 -33.66
CA HIS A 37 0.00 8.30 -33.30
C HIS A 37 1.15 9.31 -33.43
N GLY A 38 1.13 10.14 -34.48
CA GLY A 38 2.11 11.22 -34.67
C GLY A 38 2.04 12.28 -33.58
N ILE A 39 0.83 12.76 -33.25
CA ILE A 39 0.59 13.74 -32.19
C ILE A 39 1.03 13.15 -30.83
N LEU A 40 0.65 11.90 -30.54
CA LEU A 40 1.00 11.25 -29.28
C LEU A 40 2.51 11.01 -29.17
N ALA A 41 3.17 10.55 -30.24
CA ALA A 41 4.62 10.37 -30.26
C ALA A 41 5.36 11.70 -30.11
N GLY A 42 4.88 12.77 -30.75
CA GLY A 42 5.42 14.12 -30.61
C GLY A 42 5.25 14.66 -29.19
N PHE A 43 4.06 14.51 -28.62
CA PHE A 43 3.74 14.93 -27.25
C PHE A 43 4.57 14.17 -26.22
N LEU A 44 4.60 12.84 -26.29
CA LEU A 44 5.41 11.99 -25.42
C LEU A 44 6.91 12.24 -25.61
N GLY A 45 7.35 12.50 -26.83
CA GLY A 45 8.72 12.90 -27.14
C GLY A 45 9.08 14.24 -26.50
N GLY A 46 8.17 15.22 -26.54
CA GLY A 46 8.31 16.50 -25.86
C GLY A 46 8.38 16.34 -24.34
N LEU A 47 7.49 15.54 -23.76
CA LEU A 47 7.47 15.27 -22.32
C LEU A 47 8.73 14.53 -21.85
N LYS A 48 9.31 13.64 -22.66
CA LYS A 48 10.60 12.98 -22.37
C LYS A 48 11.81 13.91 -22.48
N ARG A 49 11.71 14.99 -23.28
CA ARG A 49 12.74 16.03 -23.39
C ARG A 49 12.64 17.09 -22.30
N MET A 50 11.46 17.23 -21.67
CA MET A 50 11.35 18.01 -20.45
C MET A 50 12.18 17.28 -19.37
N PRO A 51 13.03 18.00 -18.62
CA PRO A 51 13.65 17.39 -17.45
C PRO A 51 12.52 16.79 -16.59
N PRO A 52 12.69 15.55 -16.07
CA PRO A 52 11.69 14.97 -15.19
C PRO A 52 11.34 16.02 -14.13
N PRO A 53 10.06 16.20 -13.75
CA PRO A 53 9.69 17.11 -12.69
C PRO A 53 10.66 16.84 -11.55
N THR A 54 11.58 17.77 -11.33
CA THR A 54 12.53 17.62 -10.25
C THR A 54 11.65 17.55 -9.04
N ASP A 55 11.62 16.38 -8.39
CA ASP A 55 10.87 16.18 -7.17
C ASP A 55 11.05 17.44 -6.34
N ALA A 56 9.96 18.14 -6.03
CA ALA A 56 9.98 19.16 -4.98
C ALA A 56 10.47 18.55 -3.63
N TRP A 57 10.57 17.22 -3.59
CA TRP A 57 11.12 16.37 -2.54
C TRP A 57 12.56 15.89 -2.77
N ARG A 58 13.26 16.35 -3.82
CA ARG A 58 14.72 16.19 -3.88
C ARG A 58 15.27 17.17 -2.84
N PRO A 59 15.87 16.72 -1.73
CA PRO A 59 16.40 17.66 -0.74
C PRO A 59 17.39 18.54 -1.47
N ALA A 60 17.04 19.82 -1.62
CA ALA A 60 17.95 20.84 -2.08
C ALA A 60 19.24 20.64 -1.29
N GLY A 61 20.36 20.51 -2.01
CA GLY A 61 21.67 20.31 -1.43
C GLY A 61 21.83 21.20 -0.21
N ARG A 62 21.96 20.54 0.94
CA ARG A 62 22.32 21.02 2.27
C ARG A 62 22.88 22.45 2.27
N VAL A 63 22.02 23.46 2.41
CA VAL A 63 22.41 24.80 2.87
C VAL A 63 21.33 25.31 3.81
N GLY A 64 21.64 25.23 5.11
CA GLY A 64 21.10 26.11 6.15
C GLY A 64 19.58 26.22 6.28
N ARG A 65 18.94 25.26 6.96
CA ARG A 65 17.77 25.57 7.79
C ARG A 65 17.65 24.56 8.92
N VAL A 66 17.95 25.05 10.12
CA VAL A 66 17.56 24.42 11.37
C VAL A 66 16.05 24.64 11.52
N GLY A 67 15.27 23.57 11.45
CA GLY A 67 13.87 23.52 11.90
C GLY A 67 12.89 22.81 10.94
N PRO A 68 11.68 22.45 11.40
CA PRO A 68 11.29 21.86 12.69
C PRO A 68 11.23 20.33 12.57
N SER A 69 11.16 19.62 13.72
CA SER A 69 10.98 18.17 13.82
C SER A 69 10.07 17.61 12.72
N LEU A 70 10.58 16.58 12.03
CA LEU A 70 9.77 15.75 11.14
C LEU A 70 8.46 15.36 11.84
N PRO A 71 7.31 15.38 11.13
CA PRO A 71 6.06 14.92 11.70
C PRO A 71 6.22 13.47 12.21
N PRO A 72 5.66 13.13 13.39
CA PRO A 72 5.72 11.77 13.91
C PRO A 72 4.96 10.78 13.01
N GLU A 73 5.34 9.51 13.13
CA GLU A 73 5.00 8.37 12.25
C GLU A 73 3.48 8.18 11.97
N PRO A 74 3.08 7.58 10.83
CA PRO A 74 3.78 6.55 10.04
C PRO A 74 4.54 7.06 8.81
N ARG A 75 5.81 6.66 8.74
CA ARG A 75 6.63 6.83 7.52
C ARG A 75 6.31 5.73 6.53
N LEU A 76 6.43 6.03 5.23
CA LEU A 76 6.35 5.02 4.19
C LEU A 76 7.53 4.04 4.33
N GLN A 77 7.22 2.76 4.51
CA GLN A 77 8.22 1.70 4.55
C GLN A 77 8.75 1.45 3.13
N VAL A 78 10.03 1.78 2.90
CA VAL A 78 10.64 1.76 1.55
C VAL A 78 10.88 0.33 1.05
N SER A 79 11.17 -0.64 1.94
CA SER A 79 11.44 -2.03 1.58
C SER A 79 10.94 -3.03 2.63
N ALA A 80 9.62 -3.27 2.63
CA ALA A 80 9.00 -4.23 3.55
C ALA A 80 9.64 -5.64 3.54
N PRO A 81 10.02 -6.23 2.38
CA PRO A 81 10.65 -7.55 2.37
C PRO A 81 12.02 -7.58 3.06
N ALA A 82 12.85 -6.56 2.85
CA ALA A 82 14.19 -6.51 3.45
C ALA A 82 14.11 -6.29 4.97
N ASP A 83 13.19 -5.42 5.41
CA ASP A 83 12.96 -5.17 6.83
C ASP A 83 12.48 -6.43 7.56
N LEU A 84 11.58 -7.19 6.92
CA LEU A 84 11.08 -8.45 7.45
C LEU A 84 12.16 -9.52 7.51
N GLN A 85 13.06 -9.59 6.52
CA GLN A 85 14.21 -10.50 6.55
C GLN A 85 15.17 -10.14 7.69
N ALA A 86 15.49 -8.86 7.85
CA ALA A 86 16.35 -8.38 8.93
C ALA A 86 15.72 -8.61 10.32
N PHE A 87 14.40 -8.44 10.43
CA PHE A 87 13.65 -8.78 11.64
C PHE A 87 13.78 -10.26 11.96
N ARG A 88 13.46 -11.16 11.01
CA ARG A 88 13.59 -12.61 11.21
C ARG A 88 14.99 -13.03 11.60
N ALA A 89 16.03 -12.48 10.97
CA ALA A 89 17.41 -12.81 11.29
C ALA A 89 17.79 -12.42 12.73
N ARG A 90 17.26 -11.30 13.25
CA ARG A 90 17.48 -10.89 14.64
C ARG A 90 16.77 -11.82 15.63
N GLU A 91 15.51 -12.16 15.36
CA GLU A 91 14.73 -13.08 16.19
C GLU A 91 15.38 -14.47 16.24
N GLU A 92 15.83 -14.99 15.09
CA GLU A 92 16.52 -16.27 14.99
C GLU A 92 17.80 -16.28 15.83
N MET A 93 18.61 -15.21 15.75
CA MET A 93 19.82 -15.07 16.56
C MET A 93 19.49 -15.03 18.05
N GLU A 94 18.41 -14.37 18.46
CA GLU A 94 17.97 -14.32 19.85
C GLU A 94 17.52 -15.69 20.37
N LEU A 95 16.77 -16.46 19.57
CA LEU A 95 16.29 -17.79 19.93
C LEU A 95 17.42 -18.80 20.17
N HIS A 96 18.51 -18.72 19.41
CA HIS A 96 19.59 -19.70 19.47
C HIS A 96 20.80 -19.25 20.28
N SER A 97 20.72 -18.15 21.02
CA SER A 97 21.85 -17.63 21.80
C SER A 97 21.51 -17.32 23.25
N TYR A 98 22.52 -17.46 24.11
CA TYR A 98 22.43 -17.01 25.49
C TYR A 98 22.42 -15.48 25.57
N GLY A 99 21.78 -14.97 26.61
CA GLY A 99 21.67 -13.53 26.83
C GLY A 99 21.15 -13.21 28.22
N TRP A 100 21.32 -11.97 28.65
CA TRP A 100 20.74 -11.48 29.89
C TRP A 100 19.43 -10.77 29.58
N ILE A 101 18.35 -11.16 30.26
CA ILE A 101 17.08 -10.42 30.22
C ILE A 101 17.09 -9.34 31.30
N ASN A 102 17.50 -9.72 32.53
CA ASN A 102 17.68 -8.79 33.63
C ASN A 102 18.87 -9.24 34.49
N ARG A 103 19.96 -8.49 34.41
CA ARG A 103 21.20 -8.78 35.15
C ARG A 103 21.02 -8.63 36.66
N THR A 104 20.26 -7.63 37.10
CA THR A 104 20.07 -7.32 38.52
C THR A 104 19.27 -8.41 39.23
N SER A 105 18.27 -8.98 38.57
CA SER A 105 17.47 -10.09 39.10
C SER A 105 18.01 -11.47 38.74
N GLY A 106 19.17 -11.56 38.07
CA GLY A 106 19.78 -12.84 37.70
C GLY A 106 19.06 -13.61 36.59
N VAL A 107 18.20 -12.96 35.79
CA VAL A 107 17.39 -13.65 34.77
C VAL A 107 18.13 -13.67 33.43
N VAL A 108 18.43 -14.88 32.96
CA VAL A 108 19.08 -15.17 31.67
C VAL A 108 18.10 -15.78 30.68
N ARG A 109 18.29 -15.51 29.39
CA ARG A 109 17.72 -16.32 28.31
C ARG A 109 18.69 -17.45 27.98
N ILE A 110 18.12 -18.61 27.68
CA ILE A 110 18.84 -19.78 27.18
C ILE A 110 18.36 -20.07 25.75
N PRO A 111 19.19 -20.71 24.90
CA PRO A 111 18.76 -21.15 23.58
C PRO A 111 17.51 -22.03 23.65
N ILE A 112 16.63 -21.89 22.66
CA ILE A 112 15.33 -22.56 22.64
C ILE A 112 15.46 -24.09 22.68
N GLU A 113 16.50 -24.66 22.05
CA GLU A 113 16.81 -26.09 22.13
C GLU A 113 17.00 -26.53 23.58
N ARG A 114 17.80 -25.75 24.33
CA ARG A 114 18.10 -26.05 25.73
C ARG A 114 16.88 -25.85 26.62
N ALA A 115 16.05 -24.85 26.34
CA ALA A 115 14.79 -24.65 27.04
C ALA A 115 13.85 -25.86 26.85
N MET A 116 13.72 -26.36 25.62
CA MET A 116 12.90 -27.54 25.33
C MET A 116 13.42 -28.79 26.06
N GLU A 117 14.74 -29.02 26.08
CA GLU A 117 15.34 -30.13 26.84
C GLU A 117 15.01 -30.06 28.34
N LEU A 118 15.15 -28.88 28.95
CA LEU A 118 14.87 -28.69 30.37
C LEU A 118 13.38 -28.90 30.67
N VAL A 119 12.49 -28.38 29.82
CA VAL A 119 11.04 -28.60 29.97
C VAL A 119 10.66 -30.07 29.85
N LEU A 120 11.31 -30.83 28.95
CA LEU A 120 11.09 -32.27 28.86
C LEU A 120 11.59 -33.02 30.09
N GLN A 121 12.69 -32.56 30.70
CA GLN A 121 13.25 -33.16 31.92
C GLN A 121 12.41 -32.84 33.16
N GLU A 122 11.98 -31.60 33.32
CA GLU A 122 11.20 -31.12 34.47
C GLU A 122 9.70 -31.46 34.35
N GLY A 123 9.24 -31.73 33.14
CA GLY A 123 7.83 -31.90 32.81
C GLY A 123 7.11 -30.55 32.67
N LEU A 124 5.94 -30.57 32.02
CA LEU A 124 5.11 -29.36 31.93
C LEU A 124 4.52 -29.04 33.32
N PRO A 125 4.52 -27.77 33.75
CA PRO A 125 3.92 -27.40 35.01
C PRO A 125 2.44 -27.78 35.01
N THR A 126 2.07 -28.77 35.83
CA THR A 126 0.67 -29.10 36.07
C THR A 126 0.08 -27.98 36.93
N ARG A 127 -1.05 -27.41 36.49
CA ARG A 127 -1.70 -26.31 37.21
C ARG A 127 -2.26 -26.78 38.55
N SER A 128 -1.42 -26.88 39.57
CA SER A 128 -1.84 -27.03 40.96
C SER A 128 -1.87 -25.64 41.60
N ALA A 129 -3.07 -25.05 41.63
CA ALA A 129 -3.50 -23.94 42.48
C ALA A 129 -2.52 -22.76 42.66
N THR A 130 -2.57 -21.75 41.77
CA THR A 130 -2.59 -20.29 42.07
C THR A 130 -2.63 -19.53 40.74
N ASN A 131 -3.75 -19.64 40.03
CA ASN A 131 -4.22 -18.55 39.19
C ASN A 131 -5.58 -18.17 39.77
N ARG A 132 -5.55 -17.42 40.87
CA ARG A 132 -6.71 -16.63 41.26
C ARG A 132 -6.99 -15.78 40.02
N ASN A 133 -8.13 -16.04 39.38
CA ASN A 133 -8.64 -15.33 38.21
C ASN A 133 -8.79 -13.83 38.47
N GLN A 134 -7.69 -13.11 38.70
CA GLN A 134 -7.62 -11.68 38.54
C GLN A 134 -7.45 -11.47 37.05
N ARG A 135 -8.57 -11.63 36.32
CA ARG A 135 -8.73 -10.90 35.07
C ARG A 135 -8.55 -9.44 35.46
N GLY A 136 -7.43 -8.85 35.02
CA GLY A 136 -7.27 -7.40 35.06
C GLY A 136 -8.46 -6.73 34.38
N PRO A 137 -8.74 -5.45 34.69
CA PRO A 137 -9.86 -4.75 34.09
C PRO A 137 -9.80 -4.86 32.57
N SER A 138 -10.95 -5.09 31.93
CA SER A 138 -11.01 -5.14 30.48
C SER A 138 -10.54 -3.81 29.88
N THR A 139 -10.05 -3.82 28.65
CA THR A 139 -9.64 -2.58 27.94
C THR A 139 -10.74 -1.51 28.00
N TYR A 140 -12.01 -1.92 27.97
CA TYR A 140 -13.16 -1.04 28.13
C TYR A 140 -13.25 -0.42 29.53
N GLN A 141 -12.99 -1.19 30.59
CA GLN A 141 -12.94 -0.67 31.96
C GLN A 141 -11.77 0.33 32.15
N LEU A 142 -10.62 0.09 31.54
CA LEU A 142 -9.50 1.04 31.57
C LEU A 142 -9.81 2.35 30.82
N MET A 143 -10.58 2.29 29.74
CA MET A 143 -11.04 3.48 29.02
C MET A 143 -12.04 4.30 29.83
N LEU A 144 -12.96 3.64 30.55
CA LEU A 144 -13.90 4.31 31.45
C LEU A 144 -13.21 4.91 32.68
N GLN A 145 -12.13 4.26 33.14
CA GLN A 145 -11.39 4.70 34.32
C GLN A 145 -10.33 5.75 34.00
N ARG A 146 -10.08 6.04 32.72
CA ARG A 146 -9.27 7.18 32.29
C ARG A 146 -10.04 8.46 32.65
N PRO A 147 -9.58 9.26 33.63
CA PRO A 147 -10.23 10.52 33.92
C PRO A 147 -10.11 11.44 32.71
N GLU A 148 -11.21 12.12 32.35
CA GLU A 148 -11.33 13.15 31.29
C GLU A 148 -10.52 14.43 31.61
N HIS A 149 -9.37 14.31 32.27
CA HIS A 149 -8.45 15.44 32.46
C HIS A 149 -7.50 15.52 31.26
N ARG A 150 -8.07 15.90 30.11
CA ARG A 150 -7.31 16.55 29.04
C ARG A 150 -7.45 18.06 29.23
N GLU A 151 -6.47 18.60 29.96
CA GLU A 151 -5.99 19.98 29.99
C GLU A 151 -6.90 21.06 29.34
N SER A 152 -7.35 21.99 30.18
CA SER A 152 -7.66 23.38 29.78
C SER A 152 -6.41 24.27 29.83
N GLU A 153 -5.21 23.70 29.75
CA GLU A 153 -3.92 24.40 29.88
C GLU A 153 -3.38 24.92 28.54
N ILE A 154 -4.24 25.58 27.76
CA ILE A 154 -3.79 26.55 26.75
C ILE A 154 -4.75 27.76 26.78
N LYS A 155 -4.77 28.48 27.91
CA LYS A 155 -5.36 29.82 27.97
C LYS A 155 -4.26 30.85 28.14
N GLY A 156 -3.81 31.35 26.99
CA GLY A 156 -3.33 32.71 26.73
C GLY A 156 -2.49 33.38 27.82
N GLU A 157 -1.17 33.34 27.65
CA GLU A 157 -0.30 34.42 28.08
C GLU A 157 -0.52 35.64 27.17
N LYS A 158 -1.20 36.66 27.70
CA LYS A 158 -0.96 38.08 27.47
C LYS A 158 -1.66 38.91 28.54
#